data_AF-A0A444UPC1-F1
#
_entry.id   AF-A0A444UPC1-F1
#
_cell.length_a   1.000
_cell.length_b   1.000
_cell.length_c   1.000
_cell.angle_alpha   90.00
_cell.angle_beta   90.00
_cell.angle_gamma   90.00
#
_symmetry.space_group_name_H-M   'P 1'
#
loop_
_entity.id
_entity.type
_entity.pdbx_description
1 polymer ?
#
loop_
_entity_poly.entity_id
_entity_poly.type
_entity_poly.pdbx_seq_one_letter_code
_entity_poly.pdbx_strand_id
1 'polypeptide(L)'
;MDQRTVTCGDVSVTLKSTYPRLLKNLTMAFVMAFSAFTDVLCSTFPHRREELNHYLAYTIELAVRYGGTILYDYHKSFSAKAAAVLGTDNIVINWARPDIDLFHRIFGGRREYACGVCSSTSHSTHLCPKTAAAGPSSSSRFPPFSPNFHY
;
A
#
# COMPACT_ATOMS: atom_id res chain seq x y z
N MET A 1 14.97 10.33 8.84
CA MET A 1 13.89 9.68 9.59
C MET A 1 12.65 10.54 9.40
N ASP A 2 11.75 10.16 8.49
CA ASP A 2 10.52 10.94 8.25
C ASP A 2 9.46 10.55 9.26
N GLN A 3 9.19 11.46 10.20
CA GLN A 3 8.12 11.36 11.18
C GLN A 3 6.94 12.16 10.63
N ARG A 4 5.87 11.46 10.26
CA ARG A 4 4.68 12.10 9.68
C ARG A 4 3.59 12.20 10.72
N THR A 5 3.29 13.42 11.14
CA THR A 5 2.19 13.71 12.05
C THR A 5 0.94 13.97 11.22
N VAL A 6 -0.13 13.23 11.49
CA VAL A 6 -1.45 13.45 10.88
C VAL A 6 -2.35 14.05 11.95
N THR A 7 -2.87 15.25 11.68
CA THR A 7 -3.81 15.96 12.53
C THR A 7 -5.23 15.83 11.98
N CYS A 8 -6.16 15.45 12.86
CA CYS A 8 -7.60 15.46 12.60
C CYS A 8 -8.29 16.11 13.81
N GLY A 9 -8.65 17.39 13.70
CA GLY A 9 -9.18 18.17 14.83
C GLY A 9 -8.19 18.21 16.00
N ASP A 10 -8.67 17.88 17.20
CA ASP A 10 -7.88 17.88 18.45
C ASP A 10 -6.95 16.66 18.58
N VAL A 11 -7.04 15.71 17.64
CA VAL A 11 -6.26 14.47 17.68
C VAL A 11 -5.09 14.57 16.73
N SER A 12 -3.88 14.51 17.29
CA SER A 12 -2.64 14.38 16.53
C SER A 12 -2.07 12.98 16.71
N VAL A 13 -1.85 12.27 15.59
CA VAL A 13 -1.24 10.94 15.59
C VAL A 13 0.09 11.01 14.86
N THR A 14 1.15 10.66 15.57
CA THR A 14 2.50 10.62 15.02
C THR A 14 2.79 9.24 14.48
N LEU A 15 2.68 9.07 13.16
CA LEU A 15 2.91 7.78 12.51
C LEU A 15 4.41 7.59 12.31
N LYS A 16 5.01 6.72 13.13
CA LYS A 16 6.40 6.30 12.98
C LYS A 16 6.48 5.34 11.79
N SER A 17 6.86 5.87 10.63
CA SER A 17 6.93 5.23 9.30
C SER A 17 7.81 3.97 9.19
N THR A 18 8.33 3.42 10.28
CA THR A 18 9.40 2.42 10.26
C THR A 18 8.89 0.97 10.28
N TYR A 19 7.62 0.71 10.61
CA TYR A 19 7.13 -0.66 10.81
C TYR A 19 6.20 -1.13 9.69
N PRO A 20 6.63 -2.09 8.84
CA PRO A 20 5.79 -2.67 7.77
C PRO A 20 4.48 -3.27 8.30
N ARG A 21 4.48 -3.77 9.55
CA ARG A 21 3.28 -4.30 10.21
C ARG A 21 2.24 -3.22 10.49
N LEU A 22 2.69 -2.03 10.90
CA LEU A 22 1.80 -0.89 11.18
C LEU A 22 1.14 -0.40 9.90
N LEU A 23 1.88 -0.33 8.79
CA LEU A 23 1.35 0.06 7.49
C LEU A 23 0.27 -0.91 6.98
N LYS A 24 0.50 -2.22 7.11
CA LYS A 24 -0.52 -3.24 6.79
C LYS A 24 -1.78 -3.08 7.62
N ASN A 25 -1.63 -2.83 8.92
CA ASN A 25 -2.77 -2.62 9.82
C ASN A 25 -3.57 -1.37 9.44
N LEU A 26 -2.91 -0.30 9.01
CA LEU A 26 -3.55 0.91 8.54
C LEU A 26 -4.35 0.67 7.24
N THR A 27 -3.72 0.06 6.22
CA THR A 27 -4.46 -0.28 4.99
C THR A 27 -5.67 -1.16 5.30
N MET A 28 -5.55 -2.15 6.18
CA MET A 28 -6.68 -2.98 6.60
C MET A 28 -7.79 -2.15 7.30
N ALA A 29 -7.42 -1.24 8.20
CA ALA A 29 -8.37 -0.35 8.85
C ALA A 29 -9.10 0.56 7.84
N PHE A 30 -8.40 1.05 6.81
CA PHE A 30 -9.00 1.80 5.72
C PHE A 30 -10.01 0.95 4.95
N VAL A 31 -9.65 -0.28 4.57
CA VAL A 31 -10.58 -1.20 3.87
C VAL A 31 -11.85 -1.40 4.69
N MET A 32 -11.72 -1.73 5.98
CA MET A 32 -12.86 -1.94 6.88
C MET A 32 -13.77 -0.70 6.97
N ALA A 33 -13.18 0.47 7.19
CA ALA A 33 -13.92 1.73 7.29
C ALA A 33 -14.62 2.09 5.97
N PHE A 34 -13.92 1.93 4.84
CA PHE A 34 -14.47 2.23 3.53
C PHE A 34 -15.57 1.24 3.12
N SER A 35 -15.44 -0.03 3.47
CA SER A 35 -16.50 -1.04 3.28
C SER A 35 -17.77 -0.66 4.05
N ALA A 36 -17.65 -0.27 5.32
CA ALA A 36 -18.79 0.18 6.12
C ALA A 36 -19.45 1.44 5.52
N PHE A 37 -18.64 2.42 5.08
CA PHE A 37 -19.15 3.58 4.35
C PHE A 37 -19.91 3.17 3.08
N THR A 38 -19.36 2.23 2.32
CA THR A 38 -19.99 1.72 1.09
C THR A 38 -21.31 1.01 1.40
N ASP A 39 -21.39 0.23 2.47
CA ASP A 39 -22.63 -0.43 2.89
C ASP A 39 -23.74 0.58 3.21
N VAL A 40 -23.39 1.62 3.98
CA VAL A 40 -24.33 2.69 4.33
C VAL A 40 -24.79 3.45 3.08
N LEU A 41 -23.86 3.85 2.20
CA LEU A 41 -24.19 4.62 1.00
C LEU A 41 -24.98 3.78 -0.01
N CYS A 42 -24.68 2.50 -0.16
CA CYS A 42 -25.39 1.60 -1.07
C CYS A 42 -26.72 1.10 -0.51
N SER A 43 -27.00 1.29 0.78
CA SER A 43 -28.35 1.04 1.31
C SER A 43 -29.40 1.99 0.69
N THR A 44 -28.97 3.20 0.31
CA THR A 44 -29.81 4.22 -0.36
C THR A 44 -29.55 4.31 -1.85
N PHE A 45 -28.31 4.07 -2.30
CA PHE A 45 -27.93 4.11 -3.72
C PHE A 45 -27.25 2.80 -4.17
N PRO A 46 -28.00 1.69 -4.36
CA PRO A 46 -27.43 0.36 -4.59
C PRO A 46 -26.52 0.28 -5.83
N HIS A 47 -26.89 0.99 -6.89
CA HIS A 47 -26.18 1.08 -8.17
C HIS A 47 -24.75 1.63 -8.07
N ARG A 48 -24.39 2.30 -6.96
CA ARG A 48 -23.04 2.88 -6.77
C ARG A 48 -22.02 1.89 -6.20
N ARG A 49 -22.42 0.67 -5.87
CA ARG A 49 -21.54 -0.34 -5.25
C ARG A 49 -20.32 -0.65 -6.10
N GLU A 50 -20.53 -0.88 -7.39
CA GLU A 50 -19.44 -1.21 -8.32
C GLU A 50 -18.43 -0.07 -8.43
N GLU A 51 -18.93 1.17 -8.51
CA GLU A 51 -18.12 2.38 -8.55
C GLU A 51 -17.19 2.50 -7.34
N LEU A 52 -17.75 2.31 -6.14
CA LEU A 52 -17.02 2.40 -4.88
C LEU A 52 -16.04 1.23 -4.70
N ASN A 53 -16.39 0.04 -5.18
CA ASN A 53 -15.48 -1.10 -5.18
C ASN A 53 -14.25 -0.87 -6.08
N HIS A 54 -14.44 -0.26 -7.25
CA HIS A 54 -13.33 0.14 -8.13
C HIS A 54 -12.42 1.15 -7.42
N TYR A 55 -13.00 2.15 -6.75
CA TYR A 55 -12.22 3.13 -5.98
C TYR A 55 -11.40 2.48 -4.86
N LEU A 56 -12.00 1.53 -4.12
CA LEU A 56 -11.32 0.80 -3.06
C LEU A 56 -10.14 -0.01 -3.61
N ALA A 57 -10.36 -0.76 -4.69
CA ALA A 57 -9.32 -1.54 -5.36
C ALA A 57 -8.16 -0.64 -5.81
N TYR A 58 -8.46 0.48 -6.46
CA TYR A 58 -7.46 1.47 -6.89
C TYR A 58 -6.67 2.04 -5.70
N THR A 59 -7.34 2.40 -4.61
CA THR A 59 -6.67 2.98 -3.43
C THR A 59 -5.77 1.96 -2.72
N ILE A 60 -6.18 0.68 -2.67
CA ILE A 60 -5.34 -0.41 -2.16
C ILE A 60 -4.12 -0.61 -3.06
N GLU A 61 -4.29 -0.55 -4.38
CA GLU A 61 -3.19 -0.65 -5.33
C GLU A 61 -2.17 0.47 -5.10
N LEU A 62 -2.62 1.71 -4.92
CA LEU A 62 -1.74 2.83 -4.56
C LEU A 62 -0.98 2.58 -3.25
N ALA A 63 -1.66 2.01 -2.25
CA ALA A 63 -1.05 1.68 -0.97
C ALA A 63 0.06 0.63 -1.11
N VAL A 64 -0.15 -0.38 -1.95
CA VAL A 64 0.86 -1.41 -2.24
C VAL A 64 2.01 -0.82 -3.05
N ARG A 65 1.69 -0.03 -4.08
CA ARG A 65 2.66 0.45 -5.06
C ARG A 65 3.58 1.53 -4.50
N TYR A 66 3.08 2.44 -3.65
CA TYR A 66 3.91 3.52 -3.09
C TYR A 66 4.30 3.28 -1.64
N GLY A 67 3.67 2.30 -0.98
CA GLY A 67 3.87 2.06 0.45
C GLY A 67 3.42 3.23 1.33
N GLY A 68 3.46 3.02 2.64
CA GLY A 68 3.22 4.09 3.59
C GLY A 68 1.74 4.49 3.73
N THR A 69 1.51 5.73 4.16
CA THR A 69 0.20 6.29 4.47
C THR A 69 -0.30 7.23 3.38
N ILE A 70 0.32 7.23 2.21
CA ILE A 70 0.06 8.20 1.13
C ILE A 70 -1.35 8.01 0.55
N LEU A 71 -1.87 6.77 0.58
CA LEU A 71 -3.26 6.48 0.24
C LEU A 71 -4.26 7.37 1.00
N TYR A 72 -3.95 7.74 2.26
CA TYR A 72 -4.83 8.56 3.08
C TYR A 72 -4.84 10.01 2.62
N ASP A 73 -3.70 10.53 2.16
CA ASP A 73 -3.63 11.88 1.61
C ASP A 73 -4.46 11.97 0.33
N TYR A 74 -4.35 10.93 -0.51
CA TYR A 74 -5.15 10.81 -1.71
C TYR A 74 -6.63 10.73 -1.38
N HIS A 75 -7.03 9.81 -0.50
CA HIS A 75 -8.42 9.66 -0.10
C HIS A 75 -9.00 10.93 0.49
N LYS A 76 -8.29 11.58 1.42
CA LYS A 76 -8.71 12.83 2.06
C LYS A 76 -8.91 13.95 1.05
N SER A 77 -7.99 14.10 0.10
CA SER A 77 -8.07 15.16 -0.90
C SER A 77 -9.15 14.89 -1.94
N PHE A 78 -9.31 13.62 -2.35
CA PHE A 78 -10.33 13.19 -3.29
C PHE A 78 -11.74 13.34 -2.72
N SER A 79 -11.96 12.87 -1.49
CA SER A 79 -13.27 12.97 -0.82
C SER A 79 -13.64 14.43 -0.53
N ALA A 80 -12.68 15.26 -0.15
CA ALA A 80 -12.90 16.70 0.01
C ALA A 80 -13.31 17.37 -1.31
N LYS A 81 -12.65 17.04 -2.43
CA LYS A 81 -13.03 17.53 -3.76
C LYS A 81 -14.42 17.06 -4.15
N ALA A 82 -14.74 15.78 -3.92
CA ALA A 82 -16.06 15.23 -4.21
C ALA A 82 -17.17 15.90 -3.40
N ALA A 83 -16.94 16.16 -2.12
CA ALA A 83 -17.88 16.89 -1.27
C ALA A 83 -18.06 18.35 -1.73
N ALA A 84 -16.98 19.02 -2.12
CA ALA A 84 -17.04 20.40 -2.62
C ALA A 84 -17.84 20.51 -3.91
N VAL A 85 -17.55 19.66 -4.90
CA VAL A 85 -18.24 19.64 -6.20
C VAL A 85 -19.73 19.29 -6.04
N LEU A 86 -20.05 18.37 -5.13
CA LEU A 86 -21.44 18.08 -4.80
C LEU A 86 -22.14 19.30 -4.16
N GLY A 87 -21.45 20.01 -3.26
CA GLY A 87 -22.02 21.16 -2.56
C GLY A 87 -22.19 22.42 -3.42
N THR A 88 -21.25 22.69 -4.33
CA THR A 88 -21.28 23.91 -5.16
C THR A 88 -22.04 23.72 -6.46
N ASP A 89 -21.85 22.57 -7.11
CA ASP A 89 -22.30 22.35 -8.49
C ASP A 89 -23.43 21.31 -8.58
N ASN A 90 -23.78 20.67 -7.45
CA ASN A 90 -24.72 19.55 -7.38
C ASN A 90 -24.34 18.39 -8.32
N ILE A 91 -23.03 18.20 -8.53
CA ILE A 91 -22.49 17.13 -9.37
C ILE A 91 -22.00 15.99 -8.49
N VAL A 92 -22.52 14.79 -8.73
CA VAL A 92 -22.03 13.57 -8.10
C VAL A 92 -20.81 13.06 -8.87
N ILE A 93 -19.64 13.10 -8.24
CA ILE A 93 -18.41 12.53 -8.82
C ILE A 93 -18.54 11.02 -8.93
N ASN A 94 -18.07 10.47 -10.05
CA ASN A 94 -17.85 9.03 -10.22
C ASN A 94 -16.50 8.61 -9.60
N TRP A 95 -16.55 7.89 -8.50
CA TRP A 95 -15.41 7.40 -7.71
C TRP A 95 -14.60 6.32 -8.42
N ALA A 96 -15.16 5.62 -9.42
CA ALA A 96 -14.38 4.67 -10.23
C ALA A 96 -13.33 5.35 -11.11
N ARG A 97 -13.48 6.66 -11.36
CA ARG A 97 -12.55 7.43 -12.18
C ARG A 97 -11.48 8.07 -11.29
N PRO A 98 -10.20 7.70 -11.45
CA PRO A 98 -9.14 8.33 -10.70
C PRO A 98 -8.97 9.80 -11.11
N ASP A 99 -8.77 10.66 -10.12
CA ASP A 99 -8.37 12.05 -10.35
C ASP A 99 -6.87 12.10 -10.69
N ILE A 100 -6.56 12.26 -11.98
CA ILE A 100 -5.19 12.22 -12.50
C ILE A 100 -4.35 13.40 -12.01
N ASP A 101 -4.94 14.59 -11.92
CA ASP A 101 -4.22 15.78 -11.43
C ASP A 101 -3.89 15.64 -9.95
N LEU A 102 -4.84 15.12 -9.17
CA LEU A 102 -4.62 14.83 -7.77
C LEU A 102 -3.59 13.71 -7.59
N PHE A 103 -3.63 12.69 -8.45
CA PHE A 103 -2.64 11.63 -8.47
C PHE A 103 -1.24 12.21 -8.72
N HIS A 104 -1.04 13.00 -9.77
CA HIS A 104 0.25 13.64 -10.05
C HIS A 104 0.70 14.57 -8.93
N ARG A 105 -0.22 15.29 -8.28
CA ARG A 105 0.12 16.17 -7.15
C ARG A 105 0.64 15.40 -5.94
N ILE A 106 0.04 14.26 -5.64
CA ILE A 106 0.34 13.49 -4.42
C ILE A 106 1.49 12.50 -4.65
N PHE A 107 1.49 11.83 -5.80
CA PHE A 107 2.43 10.76 -6.14
C PHE A 107 3.55 11.21 -7.08
N GLY A 108 3.43 12.39 -7.70
CA GLY A 108 4.47 12.95 -8.57
C GLY A 108 5.82 13.03 -7.87
N GLY A 109 6.85 12.47 -8.50
CA GLY A 109 8.21 12.42 -7.96
C GLY A 109 8.43 11.40 -6.83
N ARG A 110 7.39 10.69 -6.37
CA ARG A 110 7.56 9.61 -5.40
C ARG A 110 8.00 8.34 -6.12
N ARG A 111 8.97 7.64 -5.53
CA ARG A 111 9.37 6.31 -6.01
C ARG A 111 8.35 5.27 -5.59
N GLU A 112 7.91 4.48 -6.56
CA GLU A 112 7.22 3.23 -6.30
C GLU A 112 8.12 2.30 -5.48
N TYR A 113 7.47 1.46 -4.68
CA TYR A 113 8.13 0.40 -3.96
C TYR A 113 8.75 -0.58 -4.95
N ALA A 114 10.07 -0.67 -4.94
CA ALA A 114 10.83 -1.58 -5.76
C ALA A 114 11.87 -2.32 -4.92
N CYS A 115 12.13 -3.57 -5.29
CA CYS A 115 13.18 -4.39 -4.74
C CYS A 115 14.54 -3.70 -4.90
N GLY A 116 15.27 -3.51 -3.80
CA GLY A 116 16.58 -2.85 -3.81
C GLY A 116 17.68 -3.63 -4.53
N VAL A 117 17.44 -4.90 -4.90
CA VAL A 117 18.41 -5.78 -5.57
C VAL A 117 18.17 -5.89 -7.07
N CYS A 118 16.92 -5.96 -7.51
CA CYS A 118 16.58 -6.19 -8.92
C CYS A 118 15.61 -5.16 -9.52
N SER A 119 15.23 -4.14 -8.76
CA SER A 119 14.30 -3.08 -9.14
C SER A 119 12.89 -3.55 -9.50
N SER A 120 12.54 -4.80 -9.22
CA SER A 120 11.19 -5.32 -9.44
C SER A 120 10.20 -4.79 -8.41
N THR A 121 8.97 -4.48 -8.84
CA THR A 121 7.87 -4.02 -7.98
C THR A 121 7.01 -5.15 -7.42
N SER A 122 7.27 -6.41 -7.81
CA SER A 122 6.45 -7.57 -7.42
C SER A 122 6.80 -8.14 -6.05
N HIS A 123 7.97 -7.79 -5.49
CA HIS A 123 8.45 -8.37 -4.24
C HIS A 123 9.31 -7.38 -3.44
N SER A 124 9.39 -7.62 -2.14
CA SER A 124 10.32 -6.92 -1.25
C SER A 124 11.75 -7.41 -1.44
N THR A 125 12.75 -6.58 -1.13
CA THR A 125 14.17 -6.94 -1.20
C THR A 125 14.51 -8.26 -0.49
N HIS A 126 13.84 -8.57 0.63
CA HIS A 126 14.04 -9.81 1.39
C HIS A 126 13.51 -11.07 0.69
N LEU A 127 12.56 -10.92 -0.23
CA LEU A 127 11.98 -12.00 -1.02
C LEU A 127 12.59 -12.04 -2.43
N CYS A 128 13.73 -11.38 -2.64
CA CYS A 128 14.32 -11.32 -3.96
C CYS A 128 14.92 -12.68 -4.37
N PRO A 129 14.46 -13.26 -5.49
CA PRO A 129 15.02 -14.52 -5.98
C PRO A 129 16.53 -14.43 -6.26
N LYS A 130 17.02 -13.24 -6.66
CA LYS A 130 18.44 -13.00 -6.90
C LYS A 130 19.29 -13.02 -5.62
N THR A 131 18.69 -12.74 -4.47
CA THR A 131 19.35 -12.84 -3.17
C THR A 131 19.26 -14.27 -2.61
N ALA A 132 18.16 -14.98 -2.88
CA ALA A 132 17.99 -16.39 -2.52
C ALA A 132 18.89 -17.33 -3.34
N ALA A 133 19.26 -16.95 -4.57
CA ALA A 133 20.19 -17.70 -5.41
C ALA A 133 21.65 -17.62 -4.93
N ALA A 134 21.99 -16.73 -4.00
CA ALA A 134 23.28 -16.69 -3.33
C ALA A 134 23.28 -17.59 -2.07
N GLY A 135 22.96 -18.88 -2.25
CA GLY A 135 23.25 -19.91 -1.24
C GLY A 135 24.77 -20.09 -1.09
N PRO A 136 25.25 -20.51 0.10
CA PRO A 136 26.68 -20.58 0.39
C PRO A 136 27.37 -21.48 -0.64
N SER A 137 28.50 -21.03 -1.16
CA SER A 137 29.45 -21.90 -1.83
C SER A 137 29.79 -23.05 -0.88
N SER A 138 29.15 -24.20 -1.09
CA SER A 138 29.50 -25.45 -0.44
C SER A 138 30.87 -25.87 -0.95
N SER A 139 31.94 -25.29 -0.39
CA SER A 139 33.24 -25.93 -0.37
C SER A 139 33.21 -26.99 0.73
N SER A 140 32.38 -28.02 0.57
CA SER A 140 32.56 -29.25 1.32
C SER A 140 33.73 -30.00 0.68
N ARG A 141 34.94 -29.58 1.08
CA ARG A 141 36.15 -30.38 0.89
C ARG A 141 36.03 -31.57 1.85
N PHE A 142 35.32 -32.61 1.41
CA PHE A 142 35.29 -33.89 2.12
C PHE A 142 36.72 -34.45 2.17
N PRO A 143 37.28 -34.78 3.34
CA PRO A 143 38.48 -35.61 3.39
C PRO A 143 38.09 -37.05 2.99
N PRO A 144 38.99 -37.80 2.31
CA PRO A 144 38.72 -39.19 1.95
C PRO A 144 38.64 -40.06 3.22
N PHE A 145 37.58 -40.85 3.34
CA PHE A 145 37.46 -41.92 4.33
C PHE A 145 38.51 -43.00 4.06
N SER A 146 39.40 -43.26 5.02
CA SER A 146 40.21 -44.47 5.08
C SER A 146 39.51 -45.50 5.97
N PRO A 147 39.24 -46.74 5.51
CA PRO A 147 38.76 -47.80 6.37
C PRO A 147 39.96 -48.55 6.96
N ASN A 148 40.11 -48.54 8.29
CA ASN A 148 40.95 -49.51 9.00
C ASN A 148 40.05 -50.36 9.89
N PHE A 149 39.80 -51.59 9.44
CA PHE A 149 39.31 -52.67 10.29
C PHE A 149 40.52 -53.33 10.95
N HIS A 150 40.53 -53.35 12.29
CA HIS A 150 41.34 -54.29 13.05
C HIS A 150 40.42 -55.04 14.02
N TYR A 151 40.43 -56.37 13.88
CA TYR A 151 40.03 -57.33 14.91
C TYR A 151 41.16 -57.45 15.94
#